data_AF-A0A1I8IFS5-F1
#
_entry.id   AF-A0A1I8IFS5-F1
#
_cell.length_a   1.000
_cell.length_b   1.000
_cell.length_c   1.000
_cell.angle_alpha   90.00
_cell.angle_beta   90.00
_cell.angle_gamma   90.00
#
_symmetry.space_group_name_H-M   'P 1'
#
loop_
_entity.id
_entity.type
_entity.pdbx_description
1 polymer ?
#
loop_
_entity_poly.entity_id
_entity_poly.type
_entity_poly.pdbx_seq_one_letter_code
_entity_poly.pdbx_strand_id
1 'polypeptide(L)'
;IRERPYWSSYPPWRLRIHKLVDSKYFDLVIAAIIGLNVITMAMEFYLMPKELELGLKATNYFFTTVFIIEAAFKIIALGFKRYFMDRWNQLDVIIVILSVSGIVLEEMEAKIIPINPTIIRVMRVLRIARGNA
;
A
#
# COMPACT_ATOMS: atom_id res chain seq x y z
N ILE A 1 -14.67 -29.89 -18.35
CA ILE A 1 -13.29 -29.51 -18.72
C ILE A 1 -12.79 -28.59 -17.61
N ARG A 2 -11.92 -29.07 -16.72
CA ARG A 2 -11.32 -28.24 -15.65
C ARG A 2 -10.27 -27.37 -16.34
N GLU A 3 -10.59 -26.12 -16.63
CA GLU A 3 -9.62 -25.18 -17.20
C GLU A 3 -8.37 -25.18 -16.31
N ARG A 4 -7.20 -25.37 -16.93
CA ARG A 4 -5.96 -25.43 -16.18
C ARG A 4 -5.79 -24.09 -15.45
N PRO A 5 -5.52 -24.12 -14.13
CA PRO A 5 -5.29 -22.89 -13.40
C PRO A 5 -4.17 -22.11 -14.08
N TYR A 6 -4.39 -20.83 -14.37
CA TYR A 6 -3.48 -20.01 -15.21
C TYR A 6 -2.04 -19.90 -14.70
N TRP A 7 -1.82 -20.22 -13.44
CA TRP A 7 -0.52 -20.32 -12.77
C TRP A 7 0.21 -21.65 -13.04
N SER A 8 -0.36 -22.57 -13.83
CA SER A 8 0.28 -23.88 -14.12
C SER A 8 1.54 -23.78 -14.98
N SER A 9 1.76 -22.65 -15.65
CA SER A 9 2.89 -22.43 -16.57
C SER A 9 3.96 -21.50 -16.00
N TYR A 10 3.90 -21.17 -14.70
CA TYR A 10 4.88 -20.26 -14.09
C TYR A 10 6.20 -20.95 -13.72
N PRO A 11 7.34 -20.27 -13.89
CA PRO A 11 8.61 -20.76 -13.35
C PRO A 11 8.53 -20.85 -11.81
N PRO A 12 9.27 -21.79 -11.18
CA PRO A 12 9.11 -22.14 -9.77
C PRO A 12 9.30 -20.96 -8.80
N TRP A 13 10.14 -19.97 -9.16
CA TRP A 13 10.32 -18.75 -8.36
C TRP A 13 9.08 -17.86 -8.35
N ARG A 14 8.40 -17.69 -9.49
CA ARG A 14 7.17 -16.91 -9.62
C ARG A 14 5.99 -17.58 -8.91
N LEU A 15 5.98 -18.91 -8.89
CA LEU A 15 4.97 -19.71 -8.20
C LEU A 15 5.09 -19.60 -6.67
N ARG A 16 6.31 -19.48 -6.13
CA ARG A 16 6.53 -19.18 -4.70
C ARG A 16 6.09 -17.78 -4.32
N ILE A 17 6.43 -16.76 -5.13
CA ILE A 17 5.97 -15.38 -4.89
C ILE A 17 4.45 -15.32 -4.97
N HIS A 18 3.85 -16.00 -5.95
CA HIS A 18 2.40 -16.06 -6.09
C HIS A 18 1.72 -16.67 -4.85
N LYS A 19 2.22 -17.81 -4.35
CA LYS A 19 1.71 -18.41 -3.10
C LYS A 19 1.90 -17.53 -1.87
N LEU A 20 2.97 -16.73 -1.83
CA LEU A 20 3.25 -15.82 -0.72
C LEU A 20 2.28 -14.64 -0.73
N VAL A 21 2.08 -14.03 -1.90
CA VAL A 21 1.15 -12.91 -2.12
C VAL A 21 -0.32 -13.35 -1.94
N ASP A 22 -0.67 -14.57 -2.35
CA ASP A 22 -2.01 -15.16 -2.20
C ASP A 22 -2.28 -15.69 -0.77
N SER A 23 -1.30 -15.57 0.13
CA SER A 23 -1.48 -16.03 1.50
C SER A 23 -2.25 -15.01 2.34
N LYS A 24 -3.23 -15.48 3.11
CA LYS A 24 -3.97 -14.66 4.09
C LYS A 24 -3.05 -13.99 5.12
N TYR A 25 -1.89 -14.59 5.39
CA TYR A 25 -0.89 -14.02 6.30
C TYR A 25 -0.27 -12.75 5.72
N PHE A 26 -0.01 -12.71 4.41
CA PHE A 26 0.51 -11.52 3.75
C PHE A 26 -0.50 -10.37 3.82
N ASP A 27 -1.77 -10.63 3.51
CA ASP A 27 -2.83 -9.63 3.66
C ASP A 27 -3.01 -9.17 5.12
N LEU A 28 -2.90 -10.09 6.09
CA LEU A 28 -2.97 -9.74 7.52
C LEU A 28 -1.81 -8.84 7.94
N VAL A 29 -0.59 -9.11 7.47
CA VAL A 29 0.59 -8.27 7.76
C VAL A 29 0.41 -6.88 7.16
N ILE A 30 -0.03 -6.78 5.90
CA ILE A 30 -0.32 -5.49 5.26
C ILE A 30 -1.43 -4.74 6.01
N ALA A 31 -2.50 -5.42 6.42
CA ALA A 31 -3.57 -4.83 7.21
C ALA A 31 -3.07 -4.31 8.58
N ALA A 32 -2.21 -5.06 9.26
CA ALA A 32 -1.61 -4.64 10.53
C ALA A 32 -0.73 -3.40 10.35
N ILE A 33 0.03 -3.33 9.25
CA ILE A 33 0.88 -2.19 8.89
C ILE A 33 0.03 -0.94 8.60
N ILE A 34 -1.08 -1.09 7.88
CA ILE A 34 -2.06 0.00 7.67
C ILE A 34 -2.63 0.45 9.01
N GLY A 35 -3.06 -0.49 9.87
CA GLY A 35 -3.60 -0.18 11.20
C GLY A 35 -2.61 0.60 12.07
N LEU A 36 -1.34 0.18 12.07
CA LEU A 36 -0.27 0.88 12.77
C LEU A 36 -0.04 2.28 12.20
N ASN A 37 -0.07 2.45 10.88
CA ASN A 37 0.00 3.79 10.27
C ASN A 37 -1.16 4.68 10.72
N VAL A 38 -2.39 4.16 10.77
CA VAL A 38 -3.55 4.93 11.27
C VAL A 38 -3.37 5.35 12.72
N ILE A 39 -2.87 4.45 13.58
CA ILE A 39 -2.58 4.78 14.99
C ILE A 39 -1.52 5.89 15.06
N THR A 40 -0.46 5.82 14.24
CA THR A 40 0.57 6.88 14.21
C THR A 40 0.01 8.24 13.76
N MET A 41 -0.98 8.24 12.85
CA MET A 41 -1.68 9.46 12.46
C MET A 41 -2.65 9.95 13.54
N ALA A 42 -3.32 9.05 14.25
CA ALA A 42 -4.21 9.42 15.35
C ALA A 42 -3.45 10.02 16.55
N MET A 43 -2.16 9.70 16.68
CA MET A 43 -1.26 10.29 17.67
C MET A 43 -0.69 11.65 17.24
N GLU A 44 -0.90 12.12 16.00
CA GLU A 44 -0.55 13.50 15.61
C GLU A 44 -1.39 14.48 16.44
N PHE A 45 -0.79 15.05 17.48
CA PHE A 45 -1.41 16.07 18.30
C PHE A 45 -0.95 17.46 17.87
N TYR A 46 -1.86 18.45 17.92
CA TYR A 46 -1.53 19.85 17.63
C TYR A 46 -0.51 20.36 18.66
N LEU A 47 0.65 20.86 18.21
CA LEU A 47 1.86 21.23 19.00
C LEU A 47 2.76 20.06 19.42
N MET A 48 3.26 19.30 18.45
CA MET A 48 4.16 18.19 18.71
C MET A 48 5.64 18.64 18.77
N PRO A 49 6.48 18.09 19.67
CA PRO A 49 7.92 18.32 19.64
C PRO A 49 8.53 17.83 18.33
N LYS A 50 9.50 18.58 17.79
CA LYS A 50 10.16 18.31 16.49
C LYS A 50 10.71 16.89 16.36
N GLU A 51 11.12 16.27 17.46
CA GLU A 51 11.61 14.88 17.49
C GLU A 51 10.53 13.87 17.12
N LEU A 52 9.31 14.07 17.63
CA LEU A 52 8.19 13.18 17.34
C LEU A 52 7.69 13.40 15.91
N GLU A 53 7.77 14.63 15.39
CA GLU A 53 7.40 14.97 14.00
C GLU A 53 8.32 14.25 13.01
N LEU A 54 9.62 14.25 13.30
CA LEU A 54 10.61 13.52 12.51
C LEU A 54 10.39 12.00 12.59
N GLY A 55 10.02 11.48 13.76
CA GLY A 55 9.65 10.07 13.94
C GLY A 55 8.42 9.65 13.14
N LEU A 56 7.37 10.48 13.12
CA LEU A 56 6.16 10.24 12.32
C LEU A 56 6.43 10.34 10.83
N LYS A 57 7.26 11.29 10.40
CA LYS A 57 7.69 11.43 9.00
C LYS A 57 8.49 10.22 8.53
N ALA A 58 9.46 9.75 9.34
CA ALA A 58 10.22 8.54 9.06
C ALA A 58 9.33 7.30 8.98
N THR A 59 8.35 7.21 9.88
CA THR A 59 7.37 6.12 9.92
C THR A 59 6.46 6.13 8.68
N ASN A 60 5.98 7.30 8.25
CA ASN A 60 5.22 7.47 7.01
C ASN A 60 6.01 7.07 5.76
N TYR A 61 7.30 7.41 5.72
CA TYR A 61 8.20 6.99 4.65
C TYR A 61 8.35 5.46 4.62
N PHE A 62 8.63 4.85 5.78
CA PHE A 62 8.71 3.40 5.93
C PHE A 62 7.46 2.68 5.41
N PHE A 63 6.27 3.11 5.84
CA PHE A 63 5.01 2.53 5.38
C PHE A 63 4.82 2.67 3.87
N THR A 64 5.15 3.84 3.31
CA THR A 64 5.04 4.08 1.87
C THR A 64 5.97 3.15 1.09
N THR A 65 7.21 2.95 1.56
CA THR A 65 8.15 1.98 0.96
C THR A 65 7.61 0.55 0.99
N VAL A 66 7.03 0.12 2.11
CA VAL A 66 6.44 -1.23 2.21
C VAL A 66 5.31 -1.41 1.19
N PHE A 67 4.42 -0.42 1.01
CA PHE A 67 3.33 -0.53 0.03
C PHE A 67 3.82 -0.52 -1.43
N ILE A 68 4.90 0.22 -1.73
CA ILE A 68 5.54 0.15 -3.05
C ILE A 68 6.07 -1.26 -3.31
N ILE A 69 6.72 -1.86 -2.30
CA ILE A 69 7.24 -3.23 -2.39
C ILE A 69 6.09 -4.24 -2.54
N GLU A 70 4.99 -4.09 -1.80
CA GLU A 70 3.78 -4.91 -1.96
C GLU A 70 3.25 -4.88 -3.40
N ALA A 71 3.05 -3.68 -3.95
CA ALA A 71 2.55 -3.51 -5.31
C ALA A 71 3.51 -4.12 -6.33
N ALA A 72 4.83 -3.95 -6.16
CA ALA A 72 5.83 -4.57 -7.02
C ALA A 72 5.77 -6.10 -6.98
N PHE A 73 5.69 -6.70 -5.79
CA PHE A 73 5.55 -8.16 -5.64
C PHE A 73 4.27 -8.67 -6.30
N LYS A 74 3.15 -7.94 -6.17
CA LYS A 74 1.88 -8.30 -6.82
C LYS A 74 1.95 -8.23 -8.34
N ILE A 75 2.59 -7.20 -8.88
CA ILE A 75 2.80 -7.06 -10.34
C ILE A 75 3.66 -8.22 -10.87
N ILE A 76 4.71 -8.61 -10.14
CA ILE A 76 5.57 -9.74 -10.52
C ILE A 76 4.81 -11.07 -10.43
N ALA A 77 4.03 -11.28 -9.37
CA ALA A 77 3.25 -12.48 -9.16
C ALA A 77 2.15 -12.66 -10.23
N LEU A 78 1.25 -11.69 -10.33
CA LEU A 78 0.03 -11.74 -11.15
C LEU A 78 0.29 -11.37 -12.61
N GLY A 79 1.35 -10.61 -12.88
CA GLY A 79 1.62 -9.99 -14.17
C GLY A 79 0.82 -8.70 -14.38
N PHE A 80 1.40 -7.76 -15.14
CA PHE A 80 0.86 -6.42 -15.37
C PHE A 80 -0.61 -6.43 -15.81
N LYS A 81 -0.95 -7.22 -16.84
CA LYS A 81 -2.31 -7.25 -17.41
C LYS A 81 -3.39 -7.66 -16.40
N ARG A 82 -3.09 -8.64 -15.53
CA ARG A 82 -4.06 -9.18 -14.59
C ARG A 82 -4.16 -8.32 -13.33
N TYR A 83 -3.03 -7.77 -12.90
CA TYR A 83 -2.97 -6.81 -11.80
C TYR A 83 -3.83 -5.58 -12.08
N PHE A 84 -3.76 -5.02 -13.29
CA PHE A 84 -4.60 -3.87 -13.69
C PHE A 84 -6.04 -4.24 -14.06
N MET A 85 -6.45 -5.51 -14.11
CA MET A 85 -7.88 -5.86 -14.30
C MET A 85 -8.64 -5.90 -12.97
N ASP A 86 -7.92 -6.09 -11.87
CA ASP A 86 -8.51 -6.17 -10.54
C ASP A 86 -8.69 -4.76 -9.96
N ARG A 87 -9.94 -4.41 -9.61
CA ARG A 87 -10.27 -3.08 -9.08
C ARG A 87 -9.60 -2.79 -7.72
N TRP A 88 -9.41 -3.80 -6.89
CA TRP A 88 -8.75 -3.64 -5.60
C TRP A 88 -7.26 -3.38 -5.76
N ASN A 89 -6.62 -4.03 -6.72
CA ASN A 89 -5.22 -3.76 -7.06
C ASN A 89 -5.03 -2.39 -7.72
N GLN A 90 -5.99 -1.92 -8.53
CA GLN A 90 -5.97 -0.55 -9.05
C GLN A 90 -6.07 0.48 -7.92
N LEU A 91 -6.98 0.29 -6.97
CA LEU A 91 -7.09 1.14 -5.78
C LEU A 91 -5.80 1.15 -4.97
N ASP A 92 -5.16 -0.02 -4.83
CA ASP A 92 -3.87 -0.15 -4.15
C ASP A 92 -2.80 0.74 -4.80
N VAL A 93 -2.60 0.65 -6.12
CA VAL A 93 -1.66 1.51 -6.86
C VAL A 93 -1.98 2.99 -6.70
N ILE A 94 -3.25 3.37 -6.84
CA ILE A 94 -3.67 4.77 -6.71
C ILE A 94 -3.29 5.30 -5.32
N ILE A 95 -3.54 4.53 -4.28
CA ILE A 95 -3.18 4.91 -2.91
C ILE A 95 -1.66 5.01 -2.73
N VAL A 96 -0.86 4.13 -3.37
CA VAL A 96 0.62 4.25 -3.35
C VAL A 96 1.07 5.53 -4.04
N ILE A 97 0.54 5.83 -5.23
CA ILE A 97 0.89 7.04 -5.99
C ILE A 97 0.53 8.29 -5.19
N LEU A 98 -0.71 8.37 -4.68
CA LEU A 98 -1.16 9.49 -3.85
C LEU A 98 -0.29 9.64 -2.60
N SER A 99 0.13 8.53 -1.99
CA SER A 99 1.02 8.54 -0.82
C SER A 99 2.38 9.15 -1.12
N VAL A 100 2.99 8.77 -2.24
CA VAL A 100 4.28 9.33 -2.69
C VAL A 100 4.11 10.79 -3.05
N SER A 101 3.07 11.13 -3.82
CA SER A 101 2.76 12.52 -4.19
C SER A 101 2.52 13.39 -2.95
N GLY A 102 1.82 12.89 -1.94
CA GLY A 102 1.58 13.61 -0.68
C GLY A 102 2.89 13.96 0.02
N ILE A 103 3.82 13.02 0.14
CA ILE A 103 5.15 13.24 0.74
C ILE A 103 5.95 14.26 -0.08
N VAL A 104 5.97 14.11 -1.41
CA VAL A 104 6.72 15.01 -2.30
C VAL A 104 6.16 16.44 -2.26
N LEU A 105 4.84 16.61 -2.22
CA LEU A 105 4.21 17.93 -2.14
C LEU A 105 4.45 18.62 -0.78
N GLU A 106 4.47 17.84 0.30
CA GLU A 106 4.82 18.31 1.65
C GLU A 106 6.28 18.80 1.70
N GLU A 107 7.22 18.10 1.05
CA GLU A 107 8.64 18.51 0.96
C GLU A 107 8.86 19.72 0.05
N MET A 108 8.06 19.89 -1.01
CA MET A 108 8.23 20.96 -1.99
C MET A 108 7.54 22.27 -1.61
N GLU A 109 6.83 22.34 -0.47
CA GLU A 109 5.87 23.41 -0.12
C GLU A 109 4.89 23.76 -1.26
N ALA A 110 4.75 22.84 -2.21
CA ALA A 110 4.13 23.10 -3.50
C ALA A 110 2.63 22.86 -3.33
N LYS A 111 1.88 23.95 -3.10
CA LYS A 111 0.41 23.99 -3.06
C LYS A 111 -0.28 23.69 -4.42
N ILE A 112 0.38 22.97 -5.33
CA ILE A 112 -0.08 22.73 -6.71
C ILE A 112 -1.32 21.85 -6.73
N ILE A 113 -1.48 20.96 -5.74
CA ILE A 113 -2.68 20.14 -5.61
C ILE A 113 -3.21 20.27 -4.18
N PRO A 114 -4.40 20.87 -3.95
CA PRO A 114 -4.99 21.02 -2.62
C PRO A 114 -5.59 19.70 -2.14
N ILE A 115 -4.85 18.59 -2.22
CA ILE A 115 -5.26 17.33 -1.62
C ILE A 115 -4.75 17.35 -0.18
N ASN A 116 -5.69 17.33 0.76
CA ASN A 116 -5.36 17.24 2.16
C ASN A 116 -4.64 15.89 2.41
N PRO A 117 -3.40 15.87 2.93
CA PRO A 117 -2.66 14.64 3.18
C PRO A 117 -3.42 13.67 4.10
N THR A 118 -4.29 14.18 4.96
CA THR A 118 -5.20 13.39 5.80
C THR A 118 -6.16 12.52 4.98
N ILE A 119 -6.65 13.01 3.84
CA ILE A 119 -7.55 12.21 2.97
C ILE A 119 -6.79 11.03 2.38
N ILE A 120 -5.57 11.25 1.89
CA ILE A 120 -4.73 10.18 1.34
C ILE A 120 -4.43 9.12 2.40
N ARG A 121 -4.19 9.56 3.64
CA ARG A 121 -3.98 8.68 4.80
C ARG A 121 -5.25 7.86 5.12
N VAL A 122 -6.44 8.47 5.12
CA VAL A 122 -7.73 7.77 5.34
C VAL A 122 -8.03 6.78 4.21
N MET A 123 -7.70 7.09 2.97
CA MET A 123 -7.89 6.19 1.83
C MET A 123 -7.13 4.86 1.99
N ARG A 124 -6.02 4.83 2.75
CA ARG A 124 -5.29 3.59 3.05
C ARG A 124 -6.11 2.61 3.89
N VAL A 125 -7.00 3.10 4.76
CA VAL A 125 -7.86 2.27 5.61
C VAL A 125 -8.84 1.44 4.79
N LEU A 126 -9.30 1.98 3.65
CA LEU A 126 -10.22 1.29 2.74
C LEU A 126 -9.63 -0.02 2.18
N ARG A 127 -8.30 -0.19 2.20
CA ARG A 127 -7.65 -1.43 1.76
C ARG A 127 -7.97 -2.63 2.66
N ILE A 128 -8.37 -2.42 3.92
CA ILE A 128 -8.82 -3.51 4.80
C ILE A 128 -10.07 -4.18 4.24
N ALA A 129 -10.94 -3.45 3.54
CA ALA A 129 -12.14 -4.01 2.92
C ALA A 129 -11.83 -5.07 1.84
N ARG A 130 -10.62 -5.08 1.27
CA ARG A 130 -10.17 -6.09 0.29
C ARG A 130 -10.11 -7.50 0.90
N GLY A 131 -9.78 -7.64 2.18
CA GLY A 131 -9.64 -8.95 2.83
C GLY A 131 -10.96 -9.68 3.08
N ASN A 132 -12.09 -9.00 2.91
CA ASN A 132 -13.45 -9.51 3.15
C ASN A 132 -14.29 -9.66 1.87
N ALA A 133 -13.70 -9.44 0.69
CA ALA A 133 -14.38 -9.50 -0.61
C ALA A 133 -13.98 -10.73 -1.44
#